data_AF-A0A1V0UD47-F1
#
_entry.id   AF-A0A1V0UD47-F1
#
_cell.length_a   1.000
_cell.length_b   1.000
_cell.length_c   1.000
_cell.angle_alpha   90.00
_cell.angle_beta   90.00
_cell.angle_gamma   90.00
#
_symmetry.space_group_name_H-M   'P 1'
#
loop_
_entity.id
_entity.type
_entity.pdbx_description
1 polymer ?
#
loop_
_entity_poly.entity_id
_entity_poly.type
_entity_poly.pdbx_seq_one_letter_code
_entity_poly.pdbx_strand_id
1 'polypeptide(L)'
;MAMSDEHLLDFDKERLEHWDGEHAARLLQGSDAAMYRNHLEIAQWIDGWVDEMEASASANLNPEHEKGVITGVRAIAAHLRQADLLPDGVLLQGS
;
A
#
# COMPACT_ATOMS: atom_id res chain seq x y z
N MET A 1 -1.62 8.51 18.53
CA MET A 1 -0.42 7.72 18.87
C MET A 1 0.12 7.18 17.56
N ALA A 2 1.43 7.19 17.33
CA ALA A 2 1.99 6.54 16.14
C ALA A 2 1.68 5.04 16.19
N MET A 3 1.27 4.45 15.07
CA MET A 3 1.04 3.00 15.00
C MET A 3 2.37 2.25 15.17
N SER A 4 2.32 1.07 15.77
CA SER A 4 3.51 0.22 15.87
C SER A 4 3.84 -0.35 14.49
N ASP A 5 5.12 -0.62 14.25
CA ASP A 5 5.60 -1.29 13.04
C ASP A 5 4.89 -2.63 12.80
N GLU A 6 4.61 -3.37 13.86
CA GLU A 6 3.84 -4.62 13.80
C GLU A 6 2.44 -4.39 13.24
N HIS A 7 1.75 -3.33 13.67
CA HIS A 7 0.42 -2.97 13.16
C HIS A 7 0.51 -2.55 11.70
N LEU A 8 1.50 -1.73 11.33
CA LEU A 8 1.69 -1.29 9.95
C LEU A 8 1.98 -2.43 8.98
N LEU A 9 2.50 -3.55 9.48
CA LEU A 9 2.77 -4.77 8.73
C LEU A 9 1.61 -5.79 8.78
N ASP A 10 0.51 -5.49 9.47
CA ASP A 10 -0.65 -6.37 9.60
C ASP A 10 -1.65 -6.19 8.45
N PHE A 11 -1.21 -6.56 7.25
CA PHE A 11 -2.04 -6.64 6.05
C PHE A 11 -1.89 -8.00 5.36
N ASP A 12 -2.78 -8.25 4.41
CA ASP A 12 -2.80 -9.47 3.61
C ASP A 12 -1.61 -9.51 2.63
N LYS A 13 -0.63 -10.34 2.98
CA LYS A 13 0.62 -10.52 2.23
C LYS A 13 0.47 -11.44 1.03
N GLU A 14 -0.58 -12.29 1.01
CA GLU A 14 -0.82 -13.22 -0.11
C GLU A 14 -1.24 -12.50 -1.39
N ARG A 15 -1.70 -11.25 -1.25
CA ARG A 15 -2.12 -10.38 -2.35
C ARG A 15 -0.97 -9.55 -2.95
N LEU A 16 0.24 -9.68 -2.41
CA LEU A 16 1.43 -9.00 -2.88
C LEU A 16 2.25 -9.94 -3.75
N GLU A 17 2.77 -9.43 -4.86
CA GLU A 17 3.50 -10.24 -5.85
C GLU A 17 4.87 -10.71 -5.31
N HIS A 18 5.54 -9.86 -4.53
CA HIS A 18 6.93 -10.03 -4.10
C HIS A 18 7.15 -9.62 -2.63
N TRP A 19 6.23 -9.98 -1.73
CA TRP A 19 6.38 -9.63 -0.31
C TRP A 19 7.65 -10.25 0.32
N ASP A 20 8.53 -9.38 0.84
CA ASP A 20 9.72 -9.76 1.63
C ASP A 20 9.65 -9.09 3.01
N GLY A 21 9.23 -9.87 4.02
CA GLY A 21 9.10 -9.39 5.39
C GLY A 21 10.44 -9.04 6.06
N GLU A 22 11.53 -9.71 5.71
CA GLU A 22 12.85 -9.40 6.25
C GLU A 22 13.39 -8.09 5.67
N HIS A 23 13.14 -7.85 4.38
CA HIS A 23 13.44 -6.57 3.75
C HIS A 23 12.63 -5.43 4.38
N ALA A 24 11.31 -5.60 4.54
CA ALA A 24 10.45 -4.61 5.20
C ALA A 24 10.93 -4.29 6.62
N ALA A 25 11.27 -5.30 7.42
CA ALA A 25 11.79 -5.10 8.78
C ALA A 25 13.11 -4.32 8.79
N ARG A 26 14.01 -4.58 7.83
CA ARG A 26 15.26 -3.82 7.67
C ARG A 26 14.99 -2.35 7.30
N LEU A 27 14.06 -2.09 6.40
CA LEU A 27 13.68 -0.72 6.00
C LEU A 27 13.14 0.08 7.18
N LEU A 28 12.33 -0.54 8.05
CA LEU A 28 11.78 0.11 9.26
C LEU A 28 12.83 0.45 10.33
N GLN A 29 14.03 -0.12 10.22
CA GLN A 29 15.18 0.17 11.09
C GLN A 29 16.26 1.01 10.38
N GLY A 30 16.09 1.26 9.07
CA GLY A 30 17.08 1.93 8.22
C GLY A 30 16.91 3.45 8.13
N SER A 31 17.62 4.04 7.17
CA SER A 31 17.58 5.48 6.87
C SER A 31 16.21 5.96 6.38
N ASP A 32 15.49 5.12 5.65
CA ASP A 32 14.18 5.46 5.06
C ASP A 32 13.00 5.09 5.94
N ALA A 33 13.26 4.70 7.19
CA ALA A 33 12.23 4.17 8.08
C ALA A 33 11.02 5.08 8.28
N ALA A 34 11.22 6.40 8.33
CA ALA A 34 10.12 7.36 8.44
C ALA A 34 9.26 7.41 7.17
N MET A 35 9.90 7.39 5.99
CA MET A 35 9.21 7.38 4.71
C MET A 35 8.46 6.07 4.49
N TYR A 36 9.08 4.95 4.85
CA TYR A 36 8.44 3.65 4.71
C TYR A 36 7.24 3.50 5.65
N ARG A 37 7.31 3.96 6.91
CA ARG A 37 6.13 4.04 7.79
C ARG A 37 5.01 4.86 7.17
N ASN A 38 5.32 6.02 6.61
CA ASN A 38 4.35 6.85 5.91
C ASN A 38 3.71 6.11 4.71
N HIS A 39 4.48 5.33 3.94
CA HIS A 39 3.92 4.51 2.86
C HIS A 39 2.96 3.44 3.38
N LEU A 40 3.30 2.77 4.48
CA LEU A 40 2.42 1.77 5.11
C LEU A 40 1.12 2.41 5.64
N GLU A 41 1.21 3.59 6.26
CA GLU A 41 0.04 4.35 6.73
C GLU A 41 -0.85 4.78 5.56
N ILE A 42 -0.29 5.25 4.45
CA ILE A 42 -1.05 5.60 3.25
C ILE A 42 -1.71 4.36 2.65
N ALA A 43 -1.01 3.23 2.57
CA ALA A 43 -1.59 1.98 2.06
C ALA A 43 -2.77 1.49 2.91
N GLN A 44 -2.67 1.60 4.24
CA GLN A 44 -3.77 1.29 5.15
C GLN A 44 -4.96 2.25 4.96
N TRP A 45 -4.69 3.55 4.79
CA TRP A 45 -5.75 4.52 4.49
C TRP A 45 -6.44 4.21 3.15
N ILE A 46 -5.68 3.81 2.13
CA ILE A 46 -6.21 3.39 0.83
C ILE A 46 -7.17 2.20 0.98
N ASP A 47 -6.84 1.21 1.80
CA ASP A 47 -7.74 0.07 2.02
C ASP A 47 -9.09 0.53 2.56
N GLY A 48 -9.09 1.40 3.58
CA GLY A 48 -10.33 1.96 4.13
C GLY A 48 -11.11 2.78 3.10
N TRP A 49 -10.43 3.57 2.28
CA TRP A 49 -11.08 4.32 1.20
C TRP A 49 -11.70 3.40 0.14
N VAL A 50 -11.04 2.29 -0.21
CA VAL A 50 -11.58 1.30 -1.14
C VAL A 50 -12.80 0.59 -0.55
N ASP A 51 -12.78 0.24 0.73
CA ASP A 51 -13.93 -0.36 1.41
C ASP A 51 -15.14 0.60 1.40
N GLU A 52 -14.91 1.90 1.62
CA GLU A 52 -15.93 2.94 1.49
C GLU A 52 -16.45 3.08 0.05
N MET A 53 -15.58 3.00 -0.95
CA MET A 53 -15.99 3.00 -2.37
C MET A 53 -16.87 1.78 -2.69
N GLU A 54 -16.44 0.58 -2.29
CA GLU A 54 -17.20 -0.66 -2.50
C GLU A 54 -18.56 -0.63 -1.78
N ALA A 55 -18.64 -0.02 -0.59
CA ALA A 55 -19.88 0.14 0.16
C ALA A 55 -20.81 1.24 -0.38
N SER A 56 -20.24 2.28 -1.00
CA SER A 56 -20.97 3.43 -1.55
C SER A 56 -21.30 3.32 -3.03
N ALA A 57 -20.99 2.17 -3.66
CA ALA A 57 -21.20 1.85 -5.06
C ALA A 57 -22.53 2.43 -5.57
N SER A 58 -22.41 3.55 -6.29
CA SER A 58 -23.56 4.33 -6.71
C SER A 58 -24.11 3.72 -7.98
N ALA A 59 -25.43 3.49 -8.04
CA ALA A 59 -26.12 2.91 -9.21
C ALA A 59 -25.92 3.69 -10.53
N ASN A 60 -25.26 4.86 -10.48
CA ASN A 60 -25.01 5.76 -11.60
C ASN A 60 -23.62 5.61 -12.24
N LEU A 61 -22.69 4.83 -11.67
CA LEU A 61 -21.38 4.57 -12.27
C LEU A 61 -21.40 3.26 -13.07
N ASN A 62 -20.63 3.20 -14.16
CA ASN A 62 -20.40 1.95 -14.88
C ASN A 62 -19.60 0.99 -13.97
N PRO A 63 -20.13 -0.21 -13.65
CA PRO A 63 -19.47 -1.16 -12.75
C PRO A 63 -18.06 -1.57 -13.20
N GLU A 64 -17.80 -1.63 -14.50
CA GLU A 64 -16.47 -1.98 -15.03
C GLU A 64 -15.45 -0.87 -14.76
N HIS A 65 -15.89 0.39 -14.87
CA HIS A 65 -15.02 1.54 -14.60
C HIS A 65 -14.68 1.61 -13.11
N GLU A 66 -15.67 1.44 -12.24
CA GLU A 66 -15.46 1.41 -10.78
C GLU A 66 -14.50 0.29 -10.36
N LYS A 67 -14.69 -0.92 -10.91
CA LYS A 67 -13.79 -2.05 -10.69
C LYS A 67 -12.36 -1.73 -11.14
N GLY A 68 -12.19 -1.05 -12.28
CA GLY A 68 -10.90 -0.62 -12.79
C GLY A 68 -10.19 0.34 -11.85
N VAL A 69 -10.90 1.35 -11.33
CA VAL A 69 -10.38 2.32 -10.36
C VAL A 69 -9.95 1.61 -9.08
N ILE A 70 -10.81 0.76 -8.50
CA ILE A 70 -10.50 0.00 -7.28
C ILE A 70 -9.26 -0.87 -7.48
N THR A 71 -9.16 -1.54 -8.64
CA THR A 71 -8.01 -2.40 -8.97
C THR A 71 -6.71 -1.58 -9.04
N GLY A 72 -6.73 -0.43 -9.72
CA GLY A 72 -5.55 0.44 -9.83
C GLY A 72 -5.11 1.02 -8.48
N VAL A 73 -6.07 1.46 -7.67
CA VAL A 73 -5.79 2.01 -6.33
C VAL A 73 -5.20 0.93 -5.40
N ARG A 74 -5.74 -0.30 -5.42
CA ARG A 74 -5.18 -1.44 -4.68
C ARG A 74 -3.75 -1.78 -5.15
N ALA A 75 -3.44 -1.63 -6.44
CA ALA A 75 -2.08 -1.81 -6.95
C ALA A 75 -1.10 -0.76 -6.40
N ILE A 76 -1.53 0.50 -6.25
CA ILE A 76 -0.71 1.54 -5.62
C ILE A 76 -0.41 1.18 -4.15
N ALA A 77 -1.42 0.73 -3.39
CA ALA A 77 -1.22 0.27 -2.03
C ALA A 77 -0.24 -0.91 -1.93
N ALA A 78 -0.29 -1.85 -2.89
CA ALA A 78 0.67 -2.94 -2.98
C ALA A 78 2.10 -2.43 -3.20
N HIS A 79 2.32 -1.49 -4.13
CA HIS A 79 3.64 -0.90 -4.36
C HIS A 79 4.19 -0.14 -3.14
N LEU A 80 3.33 0.58 -2.43
CA LEU A 80 3.70 1.25 -1.17
C LEU A 80 4.18 0.24 -0.11
N ARG A 81 3.47 -0.88 0.05
CA ARG A 81 3.82 -1.95 0.99
C ARG A 81 5.12 -2.65 0.61
N GLN A 82 5.33 -2.92 -0.66
CA GLN A 82 6.54 -3.58 -1.18
C GLN A 82 7.77 -2.66 -1.20
N ALA A 83 7.66 -1.41 -0.75
CA ALA A 83 8.72 -0.41 -0.76
C ALA A 83 9.21 -0.02 -2.17
N ASP A 84 8.41 -0.30 -3.20
CA ASP A 84 8.75 -0.04 -4.60
C ASP A 84 8.92 1.46 -4.90
N LEU A 85 8.32 2.31 -4.06
CA LEU A 85 8.33 3.77 -4.16
C LEU A 85 9.29 4.45 -3.16
N LEU A 86 10.13 3.71 -2.44
CA LEU A 86 11.24 4.31 -1.70
C LEU A 86 12.35 4.78 -2.65
N PRO A 87 13.31 5.63 -2.22
CA PRO A 87 14.37 6.13 -3.10
C PRO A 87 15.16 5.03 -3.83
N ASP A 88 15.45 3.92 -3.14
CA ASP A 88 16.11 2.74 -3.72
C ASP A 88 15.12 1.66 -4.21
N GLY A 89 13.81 1.96 -4.23
CA GLY A 89 12.75 1.06 -4.66
C GLY A 89 12.72 0.86 -6.18
N VAL A 90 12.20 -0.29 -6.63
CA VAL A 90 12.26 -0.72 -8.04
C VAL A 90 11.58 0.24 -9.03
N LEU A 91 10.62 1.06 -8.59
CA LEU A 91 9.94 2.03 -9.45
C LEU A 91 10.65 3.39 -9.50
N LEU A 92 11.57 3.67 -8.57
CA LEU A 92 12.33 4.92 -8.52
C LEU A 92 13.83 4.74 -8.80
N GLN A 93 14.33 3.50 -8.77
CA GLN A 93 15.69 3.19 -9.20
C GLN A 93 15.93 3.66 -10.63
N GLY A 94 16.81 4.66 -10.79
CA GLY A 94 17.16 5.27 -12.08
C GLY A 94 16.51 6.62 -12.39
N SER A 95 15.83 7.23 -11.41
CA SER A 95 15.35 8.62 -11.48
C SER A 95 16.35 9.66 -10.97
#